data_AF-A0A9W4QBU1-F1
#
_entry.id   AF-A0A9W4QBU1-F1
#
_cell.length_a   1.000
_cell.length_b   1.000
_cell.length_c   1.000
_cell.angle_alpha   90.00
_cell.angle_beta   90.00
_cell.angle_gamma   90.00
#
_symmetry.space_group_name_H-M   'P 1'
#
loop_
_entity.id
_entity.type
_entity.pdbx_description
1 polymer ?
#
loop_
_entity_poly.entity_id
_entity_poly.type
_entity_poly.pdbx_seq_one_letter_code
_entity_poly.pdbx_strand_id
1 'polypeptide(L)'
;MPLPERMRPVKVSSRKIKELSQKATQILARIDKGAKEEDSALRSMIDEWNSQVVSPRTFSDFRDFSSWTNAVEFTRIAFTRAQWYADFTWDELIQTIRTVCDPKCKESEQDHALSLLEKNFDGNPSDLIFWPNEWFQNPDMLHVELTTEEIAGYLVARSSRYLDDAPKMELKYSIPLANS
;
A
#
# COMPACT_ATOMS: atom_id res chain seq x y z
N MET A 1 -13.85 -3.62 7.89
CA MET A 1 -14.63 -2.36 7.77
C MET A 1 -14.09 -1.57 6.59
N PRO A 2 -14.89 -0.80 5.84
CA PRO A 2 -14.36 -0.04 4.73
C PRO A 2 -13.46 1.10 5.21
N LEU A 3 -12.52 1.54 4.38
CA LEU A 3 -11.76 2.76 4.62
C LEU A 3 -12.67 3.97 4.88
N PRO A 4 -12.18 4.98 5.63
CA PRO A 4 -12.86 6.26 5.79
C PRO A 4 -13.24 6.85 4.44
N GLU A 5 -14.43 7.45 4.33
CA GLU A 5 -15.00 7.84 3.03
C GLU A 5 -14.07 8.74 2.21
N ARG A 6 -13.45 9.73 2.86
CA ARG A 6 -12.49 10.65 2.23
C ARG A 6 -11.18 10.00 1.79
N MET A 7 -10.85 8.84 2.35
CA MET A 7 -9.61 8.09 2.07
C MET A 7 -9.82 6.97 1.04
N ARG A 8 -11.06 6.73 0.60
CA ARG A 8 -11.35 5.67 -0.38
C ARG A 8 -10.75 5.98 -1.75
N PRO A 9 -10.29 4.96 -2.49
CA PRO A 9 -9.89 5.12 -3.88
C PRO A 9 -10.98 5.74 -4.76
N VAL A 10 -10.55 6.40 -5.83
CA VAL A 10 -11.46 6.89 -6.87
C VAL A 10 -12.24 5.72 -7.45
N LYS A 11 -13.56 5.87 -7.59
CA LYS A 11 -14.40 4.85 -8.22
C LYS A 11 -14.10 4.77 -9.71
N VAL A 12 -13.60 3.63 -10.16
CA VAL A 12 -13.35 3.33 -11.57
C VAL A 12 -14.34 2.27 -12.04
N SER A 13 -14.86 2.44 -13.26
CA SER A 13 -15.81 1.48 -13.83
C SER A 13 -15.16 0.13 -14.07
N SER A 14 -15.93 -0.96 -13.89
CA SER A 14 -15.46 -2.32 -14.16
C SER A 14 -15.01 -2.50 -15.61
N ARG A 15 -15.68 -1.82 -16.55
CA ARG A 15 -15.29 -1.79 -17.97
C ARG A 15 -13.87 -1.24 -18.15
N LYS A 16 -13.55 -0.11 -17.52
CA LYS A 16 -12.24 0.52 -17.62
C LYS A 16 -11.13 -0.34 -17.01
N ILE A 17 -11.40 -0.95 -15.84
CA ILE A 17 -10.47 -1.88 -15.21
C ILE A 17 -10.19 -3.07 -16.14
N LYS A 18 -11.22 -3.67 -16.73
CA LYS A 18 -11.06 -4.80 -17.65
C LYS A 18 -10.24 -4.44 -18.89
N GLU A 19 -10.48 -3.27 -19.47
CA GLU A 19 -9.72 -2.80 -20.64
C GLU A 19 -8.23 -2.60 -20.31
N LEU A 20 -7.93 -1.89 -19.23
CA LEU A 20 -6.55 -1.62 -18.84
C LEU A 20 -5.81 -2.87 -18.33
N SER A 21 -6.50 -3.79 -17.66
CA SER A 21 -5.89 -5.06 -17.26
C SER A 21 -5.53 -5.91 -18.47
N GLN A 22 -6.34 -5.89 -19.53
CA GLN A 22 -6.00 -6.57 -20.79
C GLN A 22 -4.78 -5.93 -21.46
N LYS A 23 -4.69 -4.59 -21.47
CA LYS A 23 -3.50 -3.88 -21.97
C LYS A 23 -2.26 -4.21 -21.15
N ALA A 24 -2.35 -4.27 -19.82
CA ALA A 24 -1.24 -4.68 -18.95
C ALA A 24 -0.75 -6.10 -19.26
N THR A 25 -1.66 -7.07 -19.49
CA THR A 25 -1.28 -8.42 -19.94
C THR A 25 -0.60 -8.43 -21.31
N GLN A 26 -1.02 -7.57 -22.25
CA GLN A 26 -0.37 -7.46 -23.56
C GLN A 26 1.05 -6.88 -23.46
N ILE A 27 1.26 -5.92 -22.57
CA ILE A 27 2.57 -5.35 -22.26
C ILE A 27 3.48 -6.45 -21.69
N LEU A 28 3.03 -7.18 -20.65
CA LEU A 28 3.78 -8.29 -20.07
C LEU A 28 4.13 -9.37 -21.11
N ALA A 29 3.15 -9.82 -21.91
CA ALA A 29 3.39 -10.82 -22.94
C ALA A 29 4.39 -10.39 -24.02
N ARG A 30 4.58 -9.07 -24.22
CA ARG A 30 5.59 -8.53 -25.13
C ARG A 30 6.97 -8.52 -24.47
N ILE A 31 7.04 -8.19 -23.19
CA ILE A 31 8.26 -8.30 -22.37
C ILE A 31 8.74 -9.76 -22.32
N ASP A 32 7.83 -10.71 -22.07
CA ASP A 32 8.12 -12.15 -22.04
C ASP A 32 8.67 -12.70 -23.36
N LYS A 33 8.33 -12.05 -24.49
CA LYS A 33 8.86 -12.37 -25.83
C LYS A 33 10.22 -11.74 -26.09
N GLY A 34 10.82 -11.06 -25.11
CA GLY A 34 12.15 -10.47 -25.19
C GLY A 34 12.19 -8.99 -25.55
N ALA A 35 11.05 -8.28 -25.55
CA ALA A 35 11.06 -6.84 -25.70
C ALA A 35 11.75 -6.18 -24.50
N LYS A 36 12.70 -5.31 -24.79
CA LYS A 36 13.47 -4.57 -23.76
C LYS A 36 12.84 -3.21 -23.49
N GLU A 37 13.27 -2.58 -22.41
CA GLU A 37 12.81 -1.24 -22.02
C GLU A 37 13.03 -0.20 -23.13
N GLU A 38 14.00 -0.37 -24.02
CA GLU A 38 14.28 0.53 -25.14
C GLU A 38 13.39 0.31 -26.38
N ASP A 39 12.57 -0.73 -26.42
CA ASP A 39 11.63 -0.98 -27.53
C ASP A 39 10.61 0.18 -27.59
N SER A 40 10.66 0.96 -28.68
CA SER A 40 9.83 2.15 -28.87
C SER A 40 8.33 1.85 -28.92
N ALA A 41 7.95 0.69 -29.45
CA ALA A 41 6.56 0.26 -29.50
C ALA A 41 6.08 -0.21 -28.12
N LEU A 42 6.93 -0.88 -27.33
CA LEU A 42 6.61 -1.22 -25.95
C LEU A 42 6.46 0.05 -25.09
N ARG A 43 7.40 1.01 -25.20
CA ARG A 43 7.31 2.31 -24.51
C ARG A 43 5.99 3.01 -24.82
N SER A 44 5.61 3.05 -26.09
CA SER A 44 4.33 3.66 -26.52
C SER A 44 3.12 2.98 -25.86
N MET A 45 3.14 1.65 -25.70
CA MET A 45 2.06 0.92 -25.01
C MET A 45 2.02 1.26 -23.51
N ILE A 46 3.18 1.35 -22.86
CA ILE A 46 3.30 1.73 -21.44
C ILE A 46 2.83 3.17 -21.24
N ASP A 47 3.24 4.10 -22.09
CA ASP A 47 2.84 5.51 -22.02
C ASP A 47 1.33 5.67 -22.24
N GLU A 48 0.76 4.97 -23.22
CA GLU A 48 -0.69 4.96 -23.46
C GLU A 48 -1.43 4.45 -22.22
N TRP A 49 -0.96 3.37 -21.60
CA TRP A 49 -1.55 2.84 -20.37
C TRP A 49 -1.42 3.83 -19.21
N ASN A 50 -0.24 4.40 -19.00
CA ASN A 50 0.08 5.32 -17.92
C ASN A 50 -0.72 6.63 -18.01
N SER A 51 -1.04 7.10 -19.22
CA SER A 51 -1.88 8.29 -19.42
C SER A 51 -3.31 8.15 -18.87
N GLN A 52 -3.74 6.94 -18.52
CA GLN A 52 -5.11 6.63 -18.12
C GLN A 52 -5.26 6.32 -16.62
N VAL A 53 -4.17 6.32 -15.86
CA VAL A 53 -4.13 5.95 -14.43
C VAL A 53 -3.65 7.12 -13.58
N VAL A 54 -3.81 7.01 -12.25
CA VAL A 54 -3.41 8.07 -11.31
C VAL A 54 -1.94 7.94 -10.92
N SER A 55 -1.45 6.72 -10.77
CA SER A 55 -0.06 6.39 -10.44
C SER A 55 0.58 5.61 -11.60
N PRO A 56 1.38 6.28 -12.45
CA PRO A 56 2.12 5.63 -13.53
C PRO A 56 3.01 4.49 -13.04
N ARG A 57 3.24 3.51 -13.90
CA ARG A 57 4.03 2.31 -13.65
C ARG A 57 5.22 2.25 -14.61
N THR A 58 6.33 1.75 -14.08
CA THR A 58 7.60 1.59 -14.79
C THR A 58 7.63 0.29 -15.60
N PHE A 59 8.62 0.15 -16.48
CA PHE A 59 8.86 -1.12 -17.18
C PHE A 59 8.99 -2.30 -16.20
N SER A 60 9.76 -2.13 -15.12
CA SER A 60 9.96 -3.17 -14.09
C SER A 60 8.64 -3.56 -13.42
N ASP A 61 7.77 -2.60 -13.13
CA ASP A 61 6.44 -2.90 -12.57
C ASP A 61 5.63 -3.80 -13.50
N PHE A 62 5.63 -3.50 -14.81
CA PHE A 62 4.94 -4.33 -15.80
C PHE A 62 5.56 -5.71 -15.98
N ARG A 63 6.89 -5.82 -15.85
CA ARG A 63 7.62 -7.10 -15.91
C ARG A 63 7.32 -7.96 -14.69
N ASP A 64 7.24 -7.35 -13.51
CA ASP A 64 7.32 -8.06 -12.25
C ASP A 64 5.94 -8.25 -11.58
N PHE A 65 4.87 -7.57 -12.01
CA PHE A 65 3.59 -7.63 -11.30
C PHE A 65 3.06 -9.06 -11.14
N SER A 66 3.30 -9.96 -12.10
CA SER A 66 2.83 -11.34 -12.03
C SER A 66 3.51 -12.18 -10.94
N SER A 67 4.59 -11.67 -10.32
CA SER A 67 5.25 -12.31 -9.18
C SER A 67 4.54 -12.08 -7.85
N TRP A 68 3.72 -11.02 -7.74
CA TRP A 68 3.08 -10.64 -6.48
C TRP A 68 1.58 -10.33 -6.61
N THR A 69 1.05 -10.13 -7.82
CA THR A 69 -0.37 -9.83 -8.05
C THR A 69 -0.86 -10.30 -9.42
N ASN A 70 -2.13 -10.02 -9.74
CA ASN A 70 -2.71 -10.22 -11.05
C ASN A 70 -2.97 -8.88 -11.77
N ALA A 71 -3.16 -8.92 -13.09
CA ALA A 71 -3.33 -7.71 -13.90
C ALA A 71 -4.53 -6.83 -13.51
N VAL A 72 -5.60 -7.42 -12.92
CA VAL A 72 -6.77 -6.66 -12.46
C VAL A 72 -6.43 -5.86 -11.22
N GLU A 73 -5.81 -6.49 -10.21
CA GLU A 73 -5.42 -5.81 -8.97
C GLU A 73 -4.28 -4.82 -9.22
N PHE A 74 -3.27 -5.18 -10.02
CA PHE A 74 -2.24 -4.25 -10.52
C PHE A 74 -2.84 -2.98 -11.13
N THR A 75 -3.87 -3.14 -11.98
CA THR A 75 -4.57 -2.00 -12.59
C THR A 75 -5.33 -1.18 -11.55
N ARG A 76 -6.02 -1.82 -10.60
CA ARG A 76 -6.72 -1.11 -9.52
C ARG A 76 -5.77 -0.28 -8.66
N ILE A 77 -4.64 -0.85 -8.30
CA ILE A 77 -3.57 -0.20 -7.53
C ILE A 77 -3.05 1.04 -8.27
N ALA A 78 -2.93 1.02 -9.60
CA ALA A 78 -2.54 2.22 -10.36
C ALA A 78 -3.60 3.36 -10.37
N PHE A 79 -4.85 3.08 -9.99
CA PHE A 79 -5.88 4.11 -9.82
C PHE A 79 -5.93 4.71 -8.42
N THR A 80 -5.09 4.25 -7.51
CA THR A 80 -5.01 4.77 -6.16
C THR A 80 -3.86 5.75 -6.03
N ARG A 81 -3.99 6.68 -5.09
CA ARG A 81 -2.92 7.59 -4.68
C ARG A 81 -3.13 7.95 -3.23
N ALA A 82 -2.22 7.49 -2.38
CA ALA A 82 -2.21 7.90 -0.99
C ALA A 82 -1.95 9.41 -0.86
N GLN A 83 -2.62 10.03 0.10
CA GLN A 83 -2.50 11.46 0.40
C GLN A 83 -2.08 11.64 1.84
N TRP A 84 -1.42 12.76 2.11
CA TRP A 84 -1.19 13.23 3.48
C TRP A 84 -2.46 13.93 3.98
N TYR A 85 -2.94 13.55 5.15
CA TYR A 85 -4.07 14.21 5.82
C TYR A 85 -3.55 14.88 7.08
N ALA A 86 -3.55 16.21 7.17
CA ALA A 86 -3.03 16.88 8.38
C ALA A 86 -3.88 16.59 9.63
N ASP A 87 -5.18 16.40 9.43
CA ASP A 87 -6.22 16.13 10.42
C ASP A 87 -6.60 14.63 10.49
N PHE A 88 -5.64 13.73 10.20
CA PHE A 88 -5.85 12.28 10.31
C PHE A 88 -6.24 11.93 11.75
N THR A 89 -7.39 11.28 11.96
CA THR A 89 -7.88 10.98 13.31
C THR A 89 -7.45 9.60 13.80
N TRP A 90 -7.51 9.37 15.10
CA TRP A 90 -7.25 8.05 15.68
C TRP A 90 -8.21 6.98 15.12
N ASP A 91 -9.50 7.30 15.00
CA ASP A 91 -10.49 6.35 14.46
C ASP A 91 -10.20 6.00 12.98
N GLU A 92 -9.78 6.98 12.17
CA GLU A 92 -9.35 6.73 10.80
C GLU A 92 -8.11 5.82 10.76
N LEU A 93 -7.19 5.96 11.71
CA LEU A 93 -5.96 5.15 11.77
C LEU A 93 -6.32 3.70 12.06
N ILE A 94 -7.19 3.49 13.05
CA ILE A 94 -7.74 2.18 13.40
C ILE A 94 -8.47 1.55 12.21
N GLN A 95 -9.33 2.30 11.52
CA GLN A 95 -10.02 1.80 10.32
C GLN A 95 -9.05 1.42 9.19
N THR A 96 -7.99 2.21 8.99
CA THR A 96 -6.98 1.98 7.96
C THR A 96 -6.17 0.72 8.26
N ILE A 97 -5.66 0.55 9.48
CA ILE A 97 -4.93 -0.66 9.91
C ILE A 97 -5.84 -1.90 9.79
N ARG A 98 -7.10 -1.80 10.24
CA ARG A 98 -8.07 -2.90 10.07
C ARG A 98 -8.28 -3.27 8.62
N THR A 99 -8.24 -2.31 7.69
CA THR A 99 -8.37 -2.59 6.26
C THR A 99 -7.15 -3.38 5.75
N VAL A 100 -5.94 -2.98 6.15
CA VAL A 100 -4.70 -3.71 5.80
C VAL A 100 -4.77 -5.16 6.28
N CYS A 101 -5.23 -5.39 7.51
CA CYS A 101 -5.25 -6.71 8.13
C CYS A 101 -6.49 -7.57 7.81
N ASP A 102 -7.52 -7.05 7.12
CA ASP A 102 -8.77 -7.78 6.86
C ASP A 102 -8.62 -8.66 5.61
N PRO A 103 -8.60 -10.01 5.73
CA PRO A 103 -8.43 -10.91 4.58
C PRO A 103 -9.62 -10.90 3.62
N LYS A 104 -10.73 -10.26 3.98
CA LYS A 104 -11.91 -10.10 3.10
C LYS A 104 -11.79 -8.88 2.19
N CYS A 105 -10.89 -7.94 2.49
CA CYS A 105 -10.62 -6.80 1.62
C CYS A 105 -9.91 -7.26 0.34
N LYS A 106 -10.10 -6.51 -0.75
CA LYS A 106 -9.35 -6.76 -1.97
C LYS A 106 -7.89 -6.37 -1.76
N GLU A 107 -7.00 -7.01 -2.48
CA GLU A 107 -5.57 -6.70 -2.47
C GLU A 107 -5.31 -5.23 -2.77
N SER A 108 -5.97 -4.65 -3.78
CA SER A 108 -5.87 -3.21 -4.07
C SER A 108 -6.42 -2.28 -2.98
N GLU A 109 -7.34 -2.75 -2.14
CA GLU A 109 -7.83 -1.98 -0.98
C GLU A 109 -6.83 -2.06 0.18
N GLN A 110 -6.23 -3.23 0.41
CA GLN A 110 -5.17 -3.44 1.39
C GLN A 110 -3.91 -2.63 1.02
N ASP A 111 -3.48 -2.68 -0.25
CA ASP A 111 -2.32 -1.94 -0.78
C ASP A 111 -2.50 -0.43 -0.64
N HIS A 112 -3.70 0.09 -0.98
CA HIS A 112 -3.99 1.51 -0.79
C HIS A 112 -4.04 1.91 0.68
N ALA A 113 -4.61 1.06 1.54
CA ALA A 113 -4.62 1.29 2.99
C ALA A 113 -3.19 1.31 3.55
N LEU A 114 -2.32 0.41 3.11
CA LEU A 114 -0.91 0.38 3.51
C LEU A 114 -0.18 1.64 3.02
N SER A 115 -0.38 2.01 1.76
CA SER A 115 0.18 3.25 1.19
C SER A 115 -0.28 4.50 1.95
N LEU A 116 -1.52 4.51 2.46
CA LEU A 116 -2.02 5.59 3.32
C LEU A 116 -1.24 5.64 4.64
N LEU A 117 -0.99 4.50 5.27
CA LEU A 117 -0.17 4.44 6.49
C LEU A 117 1.25 4.94 6.23
N GLU A 118 1.92 4.44 5.19
CA GLU A 118 3.29 4.84 4.84
C GLU A 118 3.38 6.32 4.50
N LYS A 119 2.37 6.87 3.83
CA LYS A 119 2.33 8.28 3.50
C LYS A 119 2.17 9.15 4.75
N ASN A 120 1.44 8.66 5.76
CA ASN A 120 1.01 9.45 6.91
C ASN A 120 1.84 9.23 8.19
N PHE A 121 2.60 8.14 8.26
CA PHE A 121 3.37 7.77 9.45
C PHE A 121 4.75 7.27 9.02
N ASP A 122 5.78 8.04 9.36
CA ASP A 122 7.18 7.64 9.21
C ASP A 122 7.56 6.59 10.27
N GLY A 123 7.05 5.37 10.08
CA GLY A 123 7.18 4.30 11.07
C GLY A 123 7.15 2.90 10.50
N ASN A 124 7.46 2.71 9.22
CA ASN A 124 7.50 1.42 8.52
C ASN A 124 6.31 0.51 8.87
N PRO A 125 5.06 0.91 8.53
CA PRO A 125 3.87 0.16 8.88
C PRO A 125 3.84 -1.25 8.29
N SER A 126 4.42 -1.46 7.11
CA SER A 126 4.53 -2.80 6.52
C SER A 126 5.29 -3.76 7.45
N ASP A 127 6.48 -3.35 7.90
CA ASP A 127 7.30 -4.17 8.80
C ASP A 127 6.58 -4.40 10.13
N LEU A 128 5.97 -3.37 10.71
CA LEU A 128 5.26 -3.52 11.99
C LEU A 128 4.11 -4.53 11.90
N ILE A 129 3.37 -4.54 10.78
CA ILE A 129 2.18 -5.38 10.59
C ILE A 129 2.55 -6.80 10.19
N PHE A 130 3.51 -6.97 9.27
CA PHE A 130 3.81 -8.26 8.64
C PHE A 130 5.09 -8.93 9.14
N TRP A 131 6.05 -8.15 9.63
CA TRP A 131 7.37 -8.61 10.10
C TRP A 131 7.76 -7.94 11.42
N PRO A 132 6.95 -8.08 12.49
CA PRO A 132 7.19 -7.38 13.75
C PRO A 132 8.57 -7.67 14.34
N ASN A 133 9.15 -8.85 14.12
CA ASN A 133 10.55 -9.13 14.49
C ASN A 133 11.56 -8.16 13.87
N GLU A 134 11.40 -7.83 12.59
CA GLU A 134 12.28 -6.88 11.90
C GLU A 134 12.02 -5.46 12.42
N TRP A 135 10.74 -5.10 12.58
CA TRP A 135 10.38 -3.78 13.10
C TRP A 135 10.91 -3.54 14.51
N PHE A 136 10.73 -4.49 15.43
CA PHE A 136 11.22 -4.43 16.80
C PHE A 136 12.72 -4.75 16.94
N GLN A 137 13.38 -5.16 15.85
CA GLN A 137 14.76 -5.65 15.86
C GLN A 137 14.99 -6.77 16.89
N ASN A 138 13.99 -7.66 17.00
CA ASN A 138 13.99 -8.76 17.95
C ASN A 138 13.48 -10.05 17.28
N PRO A 139 14.35 -11.04 17.02
CA PRO A 139 13.98 -12.31 16.39
C PRO A 139 12.83 -13.06 17.09
N ASP A 140 12.69 -12.90 18.41
CA ASP A 140 11.66 -13.58 19.20
C ASP A 140 10.25 -12.99 18.99
N MET A 141 10.14 -11.86 18.29
CA MET A 141 8.88 -11.14 18.07
C MET A 141 8.18 -11.48 16.75
N LEU A 142 8.62 -12.49 16.00
CA LEU A 142 8.01 -12.83 14.69
C LEU A 142 6.52 -13.18 14.81
N HIS A 143 6.12 -13.79 15.92
CA HIS A 143 4.74 -14.22 16.17
C HIS A 143 4.05 -13.38 17.25
N VAL A 144 4.54 -12.18 17.53
CA VAL A 144 3.87 -11.29 18.49
C VAL A 144 2.50 -10.87 17.93
N GLU A 145 1.47 -11.08 18.72
CA GLU A 145 0.11 -10.62 18.37
C GLU A 145 -0.10 -9.22 18.95
N LEU A 146 -0.01 -8.22 18.08
CA LEU A 146 -0.41 -6.85 18.41
C LEU A 146 -1.87 -6.63 18.05
N THR A 147 -2.60 -5.94 18.92
CA THR A 147 -3.93 -5.42 18.57
C THR A 147 -3.82 -4.28 17.55
N THR A 148 -4.93 -3.94 16.89
CA THR A 148 -4.97 -2.78 15.99
C THR A 148 -4.57 -1.50 16.72
N GLU A 149 -5.03 -1.32 17.95
CA GLU A 149 -4.73 -0.16 18.79
C GLU A 149 -3.25 -0.11 19.17
N GLU A 150 -2.62 -1.25 19.44
CA GLU A 150 -1.18 -1.33 19.70
C GLU A 150 -0.36 -0.95 18.47
N ILE A 151 -0.69 -1.50 17.28
CA ILE A 151 -0.07 -1.12 16.01
C ILE A 151 -0.19 0.40 15.80
N ALA A 152 -1.39 0.97 16.01
CA ALA A 152 -1.62 2.40 15.88
C ALA A 152 -0.73 3.23 16.83
N GLY A 153 -0.62 2.82 18.09
CA GLY A 153 0.24 3.49 19.06
C GLY A 153 1.72 3.46 18.68
N TYR A 154 2.19 2.31 18.20
CA TYR A 154 3.57 2.17 17.72
C TYR A 154 3.85 3.07 16.51
N LEU A 155 2.93 3.17 15.55
CA LEU A 155 3.07 4.06 14.40
C LEU A 155 3.10 5.54 14.79
N VAL A 156 2.17 5.97 15.64
CA VAL A 156 2.11 7.35 16.14
C VAL A 156 3.40 7.70 16.89
N ALA A 157 3.83 6.84 17.81
CA ALA A 157 5.03 7.07 18.61
C ALA A 157 6.31 7.05 17.77
N ARG A 158 6.43 6.12 16.81
CA ARG A 158 7.62 6.02 15.93
C ARG A 158 7.75 7.20 14.99
N SER A 159 6.64 7.61 14.39
CA SER A 159 6.62 8.71 13.42
C SER A 159 6.74 10.11 14.04
N SER A 160 6.75 10.20 15.38
CA SER A 160 6.70 11.48 16.10
C SER A 160 5.50 12.35 15.70
N ARG A 161 4.46 11.73 15.15
CA ARG A 161 3.24 12.38 14.72
C ARG A 161 2.28 12.46 15.89
N TYR A 162 1.65 13.61 16.09
CA TYR A 162 0.61 13.79 17.10
C TYR A 162 -0.77 13.73 16.45
N LEU A 163 -1.69 12.97 17.05
CA LEU A 163 -3.11 12.97 16.72
C LEU A 163 -3.88 13.45 17.96
N ASP A 164 -4.65 14.53 17.82
CA ASP A 164 -5.30 15.23 18.94
C ASP A 164 -6.27 14.31 19.72
N ASP A 165 -6.88 13.34 19.04
CA ASP A 165 -7.87 12.41 19.57
C ASP A 165 -7.29 11.04 19.97
N ALA A 166 -5.97 10.85 19.86
CA ALA A 166 -5.34 9.60 20.26
C ALA A 166 -5.45 9.37 21.79
N PRO A 167 -5.84 8.16 22.23
CA PRO A 167 -5.86 7.84 23.64
C PRO A 167 -4.43 7.80 24.20
N LYS A 168 -4.29 8.11 25.49
CA LYS A 168 -3.05 7.82 26.21
C LYS A 168 -2.92 6.30 26.33
N MET A 169 -1.83 5.76 25.80
CA MET A 169 -1.57 4.32 25.81
C MET A 169 -0.12 4.04 26.17
N GLU A 170 0.09 3.04 27.01
CA GLU A 170 1.41 2.51 27.31
C GLU A 170 1.77 1.44 26.28
N LEU A 171 2.94 1.57 25.65
CA LEU A 171 3.45 0.59 24.70
C LEU A 171 4.20 -0.50 25.45
N LYS A 172 3.82 -1.76 25.23
CA LYS A 172 4.33 -2.94 25.97
C LYS A 172 5.82 -3.17 25.75
N TYR A 173 6.26 -2.97 24.52
CA TYR A 173 7.63 -3.15 24.05
C TYR A 173 8.27 -1.81 23.68
N SER A 174 9.59 -1.73 23.85
CA SER A 174 10.38 -0.57 23.46
C SER A 174 10.36 -0.34 21.95
N ILE A 175 10.32 0.93 21.55
CA ILE A 175 10.50 1.32 20.16
C ILE A 175 12.01 1.28 19.87
N PRO A 176 12.47 0.55 18.84
CA PRO A 176 13.89 0.55 18.46
C PRO A 176 14.35 1.96 18.12
N LEU A 177 15.61 2.30 18.33
CA LEU A 177 16.14 3.59 17.88
C LEU A 177 16.17 3.61 16.34
N ALA A 178 15.90 4.76 15.72
CA ALA A 178 16.11 4.89 14.28
C ALA A 178 17.62 4.78 14.03
N ASN A 179 18.03 3.85 13.15
CA ASN A 179 19.41 3.82 12.71
C ASN A 179 19.68 5.16 12.02
N SER A 180 20.64 5.92 12.56
CA SER A 180 21.02 7.25 12.11
C SER A 180 21.71 7.21 10.75
#